data_AF-A0A2E5CBE1-F1
#
_entry.id   AF-A0A2E5CBE1-F1
#
_cell.length_a   1.000
_cell.length_b   1.000
_cell.length_c   1.000
_cell.angle_alpha   90.00
_cell.angle_beta   90.00
_cell.angle_gamma   90.00
#
_symmetry.space_group_name_H-M   'P 1'
#
loop_
_entity.id
_entity.type
_entity.pdbx_description
1 polymer ?
#
loop_
_entity_poly.entity_id
_entity_poly.type
_entity_poly.pdbx_seq_one_letter_code
_entity_poly.pdbx_strand_id
1 'polypeptide(L)'
;KVVHNSIVADSKELEVVYKKINTSYLKKVKPIFKKSCFDCHSSQTTYPWYYKIPGVKQLIDSDIKEAKSHLDFSNDYPFISHDSPENDLKSIDKSVSKKTMPPKKYLWMHNNAKLSQKEVEEIKKWVKESLEALK
;
A
#
# COMPACT_ATOMS: atom_id res chain seq x y z
N LYS A 1 -31.53 1.33 22.82
CA LYS A 1 -30.49 2.31 23.25
C LYS A 1 -29.12 1.67 23.53
N VAL A 2 -29.04 0.44 24.05
CA VAL A 2 -27.75 -0.23 24.35
C VAL A 2 -26.94 -0.60 23.09
N VAL A 3 -27.59 -1.17 22.06
CA VAL A 3 -26.92 -1.61 20.81
C VAL A 3 -26.24 -0.46 20.04
N HIS A 4 -26.87 0.72 20.02
CA HIS A 4 -26.32 1.90 19.35
C HIS A 4 -25.08 2.46 20.06
N ASN A 5 -24.99 2.30 21.39
CA ASN A 5 -23.87 2.83 22.17
C ASN A 5 -22.62 1.95 22.07
N SER A 6 -22.79 0.63 21.95
CA SER A 6 -21.68 -0.32 21.75
C SER A 6 -21.04 -0.21 20.36
N ILE A 7 -21.83 -0.06 19.30
CA ILE A 7 -21.31 0.14 17.92
C ILE A 7 -20.50 1.44 17.81
N VAL A 8 -20.93 2.49 18.53
CA VAL A 8 -20.22 3.78 18.57
C VAL A 8 -18.94 3.71 19.42
N ALA A 9 -18.88 2.84 20.43
CA ALA A 9 -17.66 2.57 21.19
C ALA A 9 -16.64 1.78 20.35
N ASP A 10 -17.08 0.71 19.68
CA ASP A 10 -16.26 -0.12 18.79
C ASP A 10 -15.63 0.69 17.64
N SER A 11 -16.42 1.57 17.02
CA SER A 11 -15.95 2.43 15.93
C SER A 11 -14.92 3.48 16.38
N LYS A 12 -15.04 4.01 17.61
CA LYS A 12 -14.04 4.91 18.19
C LYS A 12 -12.75 4.20 18.54
N GLU A 13 -12.83 2.99 19.11
CA GLU A 13 -11.65 2.18 19.42
C GLU A 13 -10.90 1.81 18.14
N LEU A 14 -11.62 1.40 17.10
CA LEU A 14 -11.04 1.12 15.78
C LEU A 14 -10.38 2.35 15.15
N GLU A 15 -11.00 3.54 15.27
CA GLU A 15 -10.40 4.79 14.77
C GLU A 15 -9.07 5.12 15.49
N VAL A 16 -8.99 4.86 16.80
CA VAL A 16 -7.73 5.04 17.57
C VAL A 16 -6.66 4.06 17.08
N VAL A 17 -7.03 2.80 16.85
CA VAL A 17 -6.12 1.78 16.31
C VAL A 17 -5.61 2.18 14.93
N TYR A 18 -6.48 2.60 14.02
CA TYR A 18 -6.10 3.05 12.68
C TYR A 18 -5.18 4.27 12.72
N LYS A 19 -5.45 5.25 13.59
CA LYS A 19 -4.55 6.41 13.78
C LYS A 19 -3.16 5.98 14.25
N LYS A 20 -3.08 5.01 15.17
CA LYS A 20 -1.80 4.46 15.66
C LYS A 20 -1.03 3.76 14.53
N ILE A 21 -1.70 2.91 13.76
CA ILE A 21 -1.11 2.21 12.60
C ILE A 21 -0.61 3.23 11.58
N ASN A 22 -1.45 4.22 11.26
CA ASN A 22 -1.12 5.26 10.29
C ASN A 22 0.08 6.11 10.74
N THR A 23 0.18 6.45 12.02
CA THR A 23 1.33 7.20 12.55
C THR A 23 2.65 6.46 12.35
N SER A 24 2.65 5.14 12.60
CA SER A 24 3.83 4.29 12.35
C SER A 24 4.14 4.17 10.86
N TYR A 25 3.10 3.98 10.03
CA TYR A 25 3.19 3.94 8.57
C TYR A 25 3.85 5.20 8.01
N LEU A 26 3.33 6.39 8.35
CA LEU A 26 3.82 7.68 7.89
C LEU A 26 5.32 7.85 8.18
N LYS A 27 5.76 7.42 9.35
CA LYS A 27 7.15 7.62 9.82
C LYS A 27 8.14 6.63 9.20
N LYS A 28 7.74 5.37 9.04
CA LYS A 28 8.69 4.27 8.76
C LYS A 28 8.51 3.65 7.38
N VAL A 29 7.28 3.56 6.88
CA VAL A 29 6.93 2.75 5.70
C VAL A 29 6.55 3.60 4.49
N LYS A 30 5.84 4.73 4.68
CA LYS A 30 5.45 5.63 3.59
C LYS A 30 6.62 6.07 2.70
N PRO A 31 7.82 6.40 3.23
CA PRO A 31 8.97 6.73 2.37
C PRO A 31 9.38 5.58 1.45
N ILE A 32 9.28 4.34 1.93
CA ILE A 32 9.57 3.13 1.15
C ILE A 32 8.51 2.94 0.06
N PHE A 33 7.23 3.10 0.40
CA PHE A 33 6.14 2.97 -0.56
C PHE A 33 6.15 4.06 -1.63
N LYS A 34 6.53 5.30 -1.26
CA LYS A 34 6.76 6.38 -2.24
C LYS A 34 7.78 6.01 -3.30
N LYS A 35 8.87 5.36 -2.89
CA LYS A 35 9.95 4.91 -3.78
C LYS A 35 9.56 3.72 -4.64
N SER A 36 8.83 2.75 -4.08
CA SER A 36 8.67 1.42 -4.69
C SER A 36 7.27 1.12 -5.23
N CYS A 37 6.23 1.83 -4.77
CA CYS A 37 4.84 1.44 -5.01
C CYS A 37 4.00 2.56 -5.65
N PHE A 38 4.28 3.82 -5.32
CA PHE A 38 3.38 4.95 -5.62
C PHE A 38 3.21 5.22 -7.11
N ASP A 39 4.20 4.88 -7.95
CA ASP A 39 4.08 5.07 -9.39
C ASP A 39 2.86 4.34 -9.97
N CYS A 40 2.50 3.17 -9.43
CA CYS A 40 1.33 2.42 -9.87
C CYS A 40 0.14 2.48 -8.90
N HIS A 41 0.42 2.53 -7.60
CA HIS A 41 -0.60 2.37 -6.56
C HIS A 41 -1.01 3.70 -5.90
N SER A 42 -0.84 4.86 -6.54
CA SER A 42 -1.26 6.13 -5.94
C SER A 42 -1.77 7.13 -6.96
N SER A 43 -2.19 8.31 -6.49
CA SER A 43 -2.46 9.49 -7.33
C SER A 43 -1.19 10.25 -7.73
N GLN A 44 -0.04 9.91 -7.13
CA GLN A 44 1.26 10.52 -7.37
C GLN A 44 2.10 9.62 -8.29
N THR A 45 1.63 9.41 -9.52
CA THR A 45 2.36 8.62 -10.53
C THR A 45 3.45 9.45 -11.20
N THR A 46 4.69 8.96 -11.16
CA THR A 46 5.77 9.50 -12.01
C THR A 46 5.79 8.75 -13.33
N TYR A 47 5.28 9.37 -14.39
CA TYR A 47 5.28 8.73 -15.71
C TYR A 47 6.67 8.77 -16.36
N PRO A 48 7.13 7.66 -16.95
CA PRO A 48 8.36 7.64 -17.72
C PRO A 48 8.21 8.43 -19.03
N TRP A 49 9.32 8.88 -19.63
CA TRP A 49 9.32 9.69 -20.85
C TRP A 49 8.56 9.04 -22.03
N TYR A 50 8.58 7.70 -22.12
CA TYR A 50 7.91 6.92 -23.16
C TYR A 50 6.40 6.77 -22.95
N TYR A 51 5.84 7.25 -21.82
CA TYR A 51 4.39 7.27 -21.58
C TYR A 51 3.62 8.03 -22.67
N LYS A 52 4.26 8.99 -23.34
CA LYS A 52 3.66 9.79 -24.41
C LYS A 52 3.48 9.01 -25.73
N ILE A 53 4.05 7.82 -25.85
CA ILE A 53 3.97 7.01 -27.08
C ILE A 53 2.58 6.34 -27.13
N PRO A 54 1.80 6.54 -28.21
CA PRO A 54 0.52 5.84 -28.41
C PRO A 54 0.67 4.33 -28.33
N GLY A 55 -0.32 3.64 -27.76
CA GLY A 55 -0.24 2.21 -27.43
C GLY A 55 0.43 1.94 -26.08
N VAL A 56 1.67 2.42 -25.88
CA VAL A 56 2.37 2.29 -24.58
C VAL A 56 1.62 3.01 -23.47
N LYS A 57 1.10 4.21 -23.76
CA LYS A 57 0.24 4.96 -22.84
C LYS A 57 -0.92 4.12 -22.30
N GLN A 58 -1.65 3.45 -23.19
CA GLN A 58 -2.84 2.68 -22.85
C GLN A 58 -2.51 1.46 -22.01
N LEU A 59 -1.39 0.79 -22.32
CA LEU A 59 -0.89 -0.33 -21.52
C LEU A 59 -0.53 0.11 -20.10
N ILE A 60 0.21 1.21 -19.95
CA ILE A 60 0.58 1.76 -18.63
C ILE A 60 -0.67 2.18 -17.87
N ASP A 61 -1.60 2.90 -18.51
CA ASP A 61 -2.86 3.31 -17.88
C ASP A 61 -3.67 2.11 -17.39
N SER A 62 -3.71 1.02 -18.17
CA SER A 62 -4.37 -0.23 -17.79
C SER A 62 -3.70 -0.90 -16.60
N ASP A 63 -2.36 -1.04 -16.62
CA ASP A 63 -1.57 -1.62 -15.52
C ASP A 63 -1.77 -0.82 -14.22
N ILE A 64 -1.75 0.52 -14.29
CA ILE A 64 -2.00 1.41 -13.13
C ILE A 64 -3.44 1.25 -12.62
N LYS A 65 -4.43 1.23 -13.53
CA LYS A 65 -5.83 1.08 -13.15
C LYS A 65 -6.07 -0.24 -12.42
N GLU A 66 -5.51 -1.33 -12.92
CA GLU A 66 -5.58 -2.65 -12.27
C GLU A 66 -4.90 -2.61 -10.90
N ALA A 67 -3.66 -2.10 -10.82
CA ALA A 67 -2.93 -1.98 -9.56
C ALA A 67 -3.73 -1.23 -8.47
N LYS A 68 -4.33 -0.08 -8.82
CA LYS A 68 -5.15 0.73 -7.90
C LYS A 68 -6.46 0.07 -7.51
N SER A 69 -7.05 -0.74 -8.41
CA SER A 69 -8.24 -1.53 -8.05
C SER A 69 -7.93 -2.57 -6.97
N HIS A 70 -6.68 -3.04 -6.92
CA HIS A 70 -6.24 -3.94 -5.87
C HIS A 70 -5.94 -3.21 -4.56
N LEU A 71 -5.12 -2.16 -4.63
CA LEU A 71 -4.69 -1.40 -3.47
C LEU A 71 -4.26 0.00 -3.91
N ASP A 72 -4.76 1.04 -3.26
CA ASP A 72 -4.50 2.44 -3.62
C ASP A 72 -4.07 3.25 -2.39
N PHE A 73 -2.81 3.67 -2.42
CA PHE A 73 -2.11 4.53 -1.45
C PHE A 73 -2.33 6.03 -1.70
N SER A 74 -3.32 6.41 -2.50
CA SER A 74 -3.72 7.83 -2.65
C SER A 74 -4.13 8.44 -1.31
N ASN A 75 -4.69 7.62 -0.42
CA ASN A 75 -4.90 7.94 0.98
C ASN A 75 -3.86 7.24 1.87
N ASP A 76 -3.62 7.84 3.03
CA ASP A 76 -2.88 7.21 4.12
C ASP A 76 -3.71 6.08 4.74
N TYR A 77 -3.12 5.31 5.67
CA TYR A 77 -3.81 4.16 6.25
C TYR A 77 -5.08 4.57 7.04
N PRO A 78 -6.22 3.87 6.91
CA PRO A 78 -6.44 2.69 6.06
C PRO A 78 -6.52 3.04 4.57
N PHE A 79 -5.94 2.17 3.74
CA PHE A 79 -5.84 2.40 2.29
C PHE A 79 -7.19 2.21 1.59
N ILE A 80 -7.28 2.74 0.37
CA ILE A 80 -8.41 2.44 -0.51
C ILE A 80 -8.12 1.09 -1.18
N SER A 81 -9.03 0.13 -1.07
CA SER A 81 -8.87 -1.20 -1.69
C SER A 81 -10.22 -1.87 -1.91
N HIS A 82 -10.22 -3.04 -2.55
CA HIS A 82 -11.40 -3.90 -2.68
C HIS A 82 -11.56 -4.87 -1.50
N ASP A 83 -10.71 -4.79 -0.48
CA ASP A 83 -10.67 -5.73 0.63
C ASP A 83 -10.67 -4.98 1.99
N SER A 84 -10.55 -5.70 3.09
CA SER A 84 -10.43 -5.13 4.43
C SER A 84 -9.01 -4.64 4.71
N PRO A 85 -8.82 -3.65 5.61
CA PRO A 85 -7.49 -3.20 6.01
C PRO A 85 -6.59 -4.32 6.57
N GLU A 86 -7.16 -5.39 7.14
CA GLU A 86 -6.41 -6.56 7.60
C GLU A 86 -5.87 -7.38 6.41
N ASN A 87 -6.69 -7.61 5.39
CA ASN A 87 -6.29 -8.36 4.20
C ASN A 87 -5.33 -7.57 3.30
N ASP A 88 -5.45 -6.24 3.27
CA ASP A 88 -4.46 -5.38 2.62
C ASP A 88 -3.07 -5.54 3.25
N LEU A 89 -3.00 -5.52 4.58
CA LEU A 89 -1.77 -5.75 5.33
C LEU A 89 -1.15 -7.13 5.00
N LYS A 90 -1.97 -8.19 4.99
CA LYS A 90 -1.52 -9.55 4.60
C LYS A 90 -1.04 -9.60 3.14
N SER A 91 -1.73 -8.91 2.24
CA SER A 91 -1.38 -8.84 0.82
C SER A 91 -0.06 -8.10 0.58
N ILE A 92 0.18 -7.03 1.34
CA ILE A 92 1.47 -6.32 1.36
C ILE A 92 2.59 -7.26 1.82
N ASP A 93 2.45 -7.91 2.99
CA ASP A 93 3.49 -8.82 3.52
C ASP A 93 3.80 -9.96 2.55
N LYS A 94 2.76 -10.58 1.98
CA LYS A 94 2.91 -11.64 0.97
C LYS A 94 3.67 -11.14 -0.24
N SER A 95 3.33 -9.95 -0.76
CA SER A 95 3.93 -9.41 -1.98
C SER A 95 5.40 -9.06 -1.82
N VAL A 96 5.77 -8.43 -0.69
CA VAL A 96 7.17 -8.09 -0.41
C VAL A 96 7.99 -9.33 -0.03
N SER A 97 7.42 -10.27 0.74
CA SER A 97 8.10 -11.51 1.12
C SER A 97 8.37 -12.40 -0.08
N LYS A 98 7.43 -12.49 -1.02
CA LYS A 98 7.60 -13.28 -2.26
C LYS A 98 8.34 -12.53 -3.36
N LYS A 99 8.73 -11.27 -3.13
CA LYS A 99 9.39 -10.40 -4.12
C LYS A 99 8.61 -10.31 -5.44
N THR A 100 7.28 -10.35 -5.35
CA THR A 100 6.38 -10.19 -6.51
C THR A 100 6.13 -8.72 -6.81
N MET A 101 6.30 -7.85 -5.81
CA MET A 101 6.24 -6.40 -5.96
C MET A 101 7.56 -5.73 -5.54
N PRO A 102 8.05 -4.74 -6.31
CA PRO A 102 7.57 -4.37 -7.65
C PRO A 102 7.83 -5.49 -8.68
N PRO A 103 7.04 -5.62 -9.76
CA PRO A 103 7.21 -6.68 -10.75
C PRO A 103 8.59 -6.61 -11.42
N LYS A 104 9.20 -7.76 -11.72
CA LYS A 104 10.54 -7.80 -12.38
C LYS A 104 10.59 -7.00 -13.69
N LYS A 105 9.50 -7.03 -14.48
CA LYS A 105 9.36 -6.23 -15.72
C LYS A 105 9.52 -4.72 -15.46
N TYR A 106 8.97 -4.24 -14.34
CA TYR A 106 9.06 -2.84 -13.94
C TYR A 106 10.47 -2.49 -13.49
N LEU A 107 11.07 -3.35 -12.66
CA LEU A 107 12.40 -3.14 -12.10
C LEU A 107 13.51 -3.08 -13.16
N TRP A 108 13.35 -3.77 -14.30
CA TRP A 108 14.32 -3.70 -15.39
C TRP A 108 14.58 -2.26 -15.87
N MET A 109 13.54 -1.42 -15.89
CA MET A 109 13.63 0.01 -16.24
C MET A 109 13.69 0.94 -15.01
N HIS A 110 13.25 0.46 -13.84
CA HIS A 110 13.11 1.24 -12.61
C HIS A 110 13.86 0.58 -11.46
N ASN A 111 15.18 0.39 -11.63
CA ASN A 111 16.01 -0.27 -10.62
C ASN A 111 16.00 0.46 -9.26
N ASN A 112 15.77 1.77 -9.27
CA ASN A 112 15.60 2.59 -8.07
C ASN A 112 14.38 2.18 -7.23
N ALA A 113 13.35 1.56 -7.82
CA ALA A 113 12.17 1.09 -7.10
C ALA A 113 12.40 -0.24 -6.37
N LYS A 114 13.55 -0.90 -6.56
CA LYS A 114 13.85 -2.18 -5.93
C LYS A 114 13.92 -2.04 -4.41
N LEU A 115 13.16 -2.89 -3.71
CA LEU A 115 13.22 -3.01 -2.26
C LEU A 115 14.53 -3.68 -1.83
N SER A 116 15.23 -3.05 -0.91
CA SER A 116 16.34 -3.64 -0.17
C SER A 116 15.83 -4.59 0.90
N GLN A 117 16.71 -5.47 1.41
CA GLN A 117 16.37 -6.40 2.47
C GLN A 117 15.88 -5.67 3.74
N LYS A 118 16.52 -4.55 4.10
CA LYS A 118 16.13 -3.72 5.25
C LYS A 118 14.74 -3.10 5.06
N GLU A 119 14.44 -2.62 3.86
CA GLU A 119 13.12 -2.06 3.53
C GLU A 119 12.03 -3.13 3.62
N VAL A 120 12.29 -4.34 3.13
CA VAL A 120 11.36 -5.48 3.28
C VAL A 120 11.13 -5.77 4.75
N GLU A 121 12.18 -5.87 5.56
CA GLU A 121 12.05 -6.13 7.00
C GLU A 121 11.25 -5.05 7.74
N GLU A 122 11.46 -3.78 7.42
CA GLU A 122 10.70 -2.66 8.01
C GLU A 122 9.21 -2.74 7.67
N ILE A 123 8.87 -3.05 6.41
CA ILE A 123 7.48 -3.25 5.97
C ILE A 123 6.85 -4.43 6.73
N LYS A 124 7.54 -5.57 6.78
CA LYS A 124 7.03 -6.77 7.44
C LYS A 124 6.81 -6.56 8.93
N LYS A 125 7.73 -5.85 9.59
CA LYS A 125 7.60 -5.48 11.00
C LYS A 125 6.36 -4.61 11.21
N TRP A 126 6.19 -3.56 10.41
CA TRP A 126 5.01 -2.69 10.49
C TRP A 126 3.71 -3.47 10.23
N VAL A 127 3.67 -4.35 9.23
CA VAL A 127 2.49 -5.19 8.95
C VAL A 127 2.15 -6.05 10.17
N LYS A 128 3.15 -6.74 10.75
CA LYS A 128 2.94 -7.59 11.93
C LYS A 128 2.37 -6.79 13.10
N GLU A 129 3.02 -5.68 13.46
CA GLU A 129 2.57 -4.80 14.56
C GLU A 129 1.15 -4.25 14.31
N SER A 130 0.80 -3.98 13.05
CA SER A 130 -0.52 -3.48 12.66
C SER A 130 -1.59 -4.57 12.78
N LEU A 131 -1.32 -5.78 12.30
CA LEU A 131 -2.23 -6.93 12.44
C LEU A 131 -2.44 -7.30 13.91
N GLU A 132 -1.42 -7.19 14.76
CA GLU A 132 -1.56 -7.39 16.21
C GLU A 132 -2.42 -6.33 16.87
N ALA A 133 -2.36 -5.08 16.40
CA ALA A 133 -3.17 -3.99 16.93
C ALA A 133 -4.65 -4.04 16.50
N LEU A 134 -4.98 -4.78 15.44
CA LEU A 134 -6.35 -4.96 14.92
C LEU A 134 -7.10 -6.13 15.57
N LYS A 135 -6.42 -6.95 16.39
CA LYS A 135 -7.04 -8.03 17.16
C LYS A 135 -7.64 -7.50 18.45
#